data_AF-A0A1H2Z274-F1
#
_entry.id   AF-A0A1H2Z274-F1
#
_cell.length_a   1.000
_cell.length_b   1.000
_cell.length_c   1.000
_cell.angle_alpha   90.00
_cell.angle_beta   90.00
_cell.angle_gamma   90.00
#
_symmetry.space_group_name_H-M   'P 1'
#
loop_
_entity.id
_entity.type
_entity.pdbx_description
1 polymer ?
#
loop_
_entity_poly.entity_id
_entity_poly.type
_entity_poly.pdbx_seq_one_letter_code
_entity_poly.pdbx_strand_id
1 'polypeptide(L)'
;MVTSPNNLAHEGAKHQQLTSSLVQHVDSMDQAAKNVQQMNQQLQAYMRSGAGRTFNTQIEAWTQSYNKIKAKVDEVINNLGAAKKQIQAAEEDNQTKAAQFGQGIYDVLSKPHN
;
A
#
# COMPACT_ATOMS: atom_id res chain seq x y z
N MET A 1 -16.82 13.49 26.32
CA MET A 1 -16.95 12.94 24.96
C MET A 1 -16.05 11.72 24.88
N VAL A 2 -16.63 10.52 24.92
CA VAL A 2 -15.91 9.26 24.74
C VAL A 2 -15.69 9.11 23.24
N THR A 3 -14.47 9.28 22.76
CA THR A 3 -14.11 8.89 21.39
C THR A 3 -14.30 7.39 21.29
N SER A 4 -15.28 6.97 20.48
CA SER A 4 -15.69 5.58 20.31
C SER A 4 -14.48 4.65 20.10
N PRO A 5 -14.35 3.54 20.86
CA PRO A 5 -13.24 2.59 20.76
C PRO A 5 -13.11 1.82 19.43
N ASN A 6 -13.85 2.20 18.37
CA ASN A 6 -14.11 1.32 17.23
C ASN A 6 -13.77 1.93 15.85
N ASN A 7 -13.25 3.16 15.78
CA ASN A 7 -12.93 3.80 14.50
C ASN A 7 -11.56 3.37 13.94
N LEU A 8 -10.53 3.28 14.80
CA LEU A 8 -9.15 3.01 14.36
C LEU A 8 -8.96 1.57 13.87
N ALA A 9 -9.56 0.58 14.55
CA ALA A 9 -9.51 -0.82 14.13
C ALA A 9 -10.27 -1.06 12.80
N HIS A 10 -11.42 -0.40 12.62
CA HIS A 10 -12.20 -0.49 11.39
C HIS A 10 -11.49 0.20 10.21
N GLU A 11 -10.89 1.36 10.44
CA GLU A 11 -10.06 2.07 9.45
C GLU A 11 -8.81 1.26 9.09
N GLY A 12 -8.16 0.62 10.07
CA GLY A 12 -7.01 -0.26 9.85
C GLY A 12 -7.33 -1.47 8.98
N ALA A 13 -8.46 -2.14 9.22
CA ALA A 13 -8.92 -3.28 8.41
C ALA A 13 -9.22 -2.86 6.96
N LYS A 14 -9.91 -1.72 6.77
CA LYS A 14 -10.20 -1.17 5.44
C LYS A 14 -8.93 -0.75 4.70
N HIS A 15 -7.97 -0.13 5.39
CA HIS A 15 -6.66 0.20 4.84
C HIS A 15 -5.90 -1.04 4.37
N GLN A 16 -5.92 -2.11 5.15
CA GLN A 16 -5.24 -3.36 4.81
C GLN A 16 -5.90 -4.04 3.59
N GLN A 17 -7.22 -4.06 3.52
CA GLN A 17 -7.94 -4.58 2.36
C GLN A 17 -7.61 -3.80 1.08
N LEU A 18 -7.66 -2.46 1.12
CA LEU A 18 -7.33 -1.62 -0.03
C LEU A 18 -5.89 -1.80 -0.50
N THR A 19 -4.95 -1.92 0.45
CA THR A 19 -3.54 -2.17 0.13
C THR A 19 -3.37 -3.53 -0.55
N SER A 20 -3.99 -4.59 -0.03
CA SER A 20 -3.95 -5.92 -0.65
C SER A 20 -4.56 -5.95 -2.05
N SER A 21 -5.71 -5.28 -2.25
CA SER A 21 -6.33 -5.16 -3.57
C SER A 21 -5.44 -4.40 -4.56
N LEU A 22 -4.75 -3.35 -4.10
CA LEU A 22 -3.82 -2.58 -4.92
C LEU A 22 -2.60 -3.44 -5.33
N VAL A 23 -2.03 -4.20 -4.39
CA VAL A 23 -0.93 -5.14 -4.66
C VAL A 23 -1.35 -6.18 -5.70
N GLN A 24 -2.52 -6.82 -5.53
CA GLN A 24 -3.05 -7.79 -6.49
C GLN A 24 -3.25 -7.19 -7.89
N HIS A 25 -3.67 -5.92 -7.95
CA HIS A 25 -3.82 -5.21 -9.22
C HIS A 25 -2.46 -5.00 -9.90
N VAL A 26 -1.43 -4.58 -9.14
CA VAL A 26 -0.06 -4.45 -9.65
C VAL A 26 0.47 -5.77 -10.19
N ASP A 27 0.30 -6.87 -9.45
CA ASP A 27 0.73 -8.20 -9.90
C ASP A 27 0.07 -8.61 -11.21
N SER A 28 -1.24 -8.33 -11.33
CA SER A 28 -2.00 -8.59 -12.56
C SER A 28 -1.49 -7.75 -13.73
N MET A 29 -1.17 -6.48 -13.49
CA MET A 29 -0.60 -5.63 -14.53
C MET A 29 0.82 -6.06 -14.93
N ASP A 30 1.66 -6.50 -13.97
CA ASP A 30 3.00 -7.02 -14.26
C ASP A 30 2.94 -8.27 -15.13
N GLN A 31 1.96 -9.13 -14.88
CA GLN A 31 1.74 -10.31 -15.72
C GLN A 31 1.28 -9.91 -17.13
N ALA A 32 0.36 -8.93 -17.25
CA ALA A 32 -0.06 -8.42 -18.55
C ALA A 32 1.12 -7.82 -19.34
N ALA A 33 2.01 -7.08 -18.68
CA ALA A 33 3.22 -6.51 -19.29
C ALA A 33 4.18 -7.59 -19.80
N LYS A 34 4.42 -8.64 -19.01
CA LYS A 34 5.22 -9.80 -19.46
C LYS A 34 4.60 -10.48 -20.68
N ASN A 35 3.28 -10.67 -20.69
CA ASN A 35 2.57 -11.27 -21.82
C ASN A 35 2.74 -10.42 -23.10
N VAL A 36 2.60 -9.09 -22.99
CA VAL A 36 2.80 -8.16 -24.11
C VAL A 36 4.24 -8.23 -24.64
N GLN A 37 5.23 -8.28 -23.76
CA GLN A 37 6.64 -8.42 -24.15
C GLN A 37 6.91 -9.75 -24.88
N GLN A 38 6.36 -10.86 -24.37
CA GLN A 38 6.49 -12.17 -25.00
C GLN A 38 5.82 -12.20 -26.38
N MET A 39 4.61 -11.66 -26.50
CA MET A 39 3.93 -11.51 -27.80
C MET A 39 4.78 -10.67 -28.76
N ASN A 40 5.38 -9.58 -28.29
CA ASN A 40 6.22 -8.75 -29.14
C ASN A 40 7.46 -9.50 -29.63
N GLN A 41 8.14 -10.27 -28.76
CA GLN A 41 9.26 -11.13 -29.14
C GLN A 41 8.86 -12.17 -30.19
N GLN A 42 7.69 -12.78 -30.06
CA GLN A 42 7.16 -13.72 -31.04
C GLN A 42 6.86 -13.03 -32.37
N LEU A 43 6.23 -11.85 -32.34
CA LEU A 43 5.88 -11.07 -33.53
C LEU A 43 7.12 -10.53 -34.26
N GLN A 44 8.17 -10.15 -33.54
CA GLN A 44 9.45 -9.69 -34.12
C GLN A 44 10.05 -10.71 -35.09
N ALA A 45 9.90 -12.01 -34.81
CA ALA A 45 10.37 -13.08 -35.69
C ALA A 45 9.67 -13.07 -37.08
N TYR A 46 8.45 -12.54 -37.15
CA TYR A 46 7.63 -12.51 -38.37
C TYR A 46 7.53 -11.12 -39.02
N MET A 47 7.96 -10.06 -38.31
CA MET A 47 7.70 -8.67 -38.67
C MET A 47 8.94 -7.91 -39.18
N ARG A 48 9.59 -8.41 -40.25
CA ARG A 48 10.69 -7.71 -40.95
C ARG A 48 10.26 -6.48 -41.78
N SER A 49 8.97 -6.20 -41.89
CA SER A 49 8.41 -5.09 -42.67
C SER A 49 8.36 -3.78 -41.88
N GLY A 50 8.12 -2.65 -42.56
CA GLY A 50 7.99 -1.33 -41.92
C GLY A 50 6.88 -1.27 -40.85
N ALA A 51 5.78 -2.00 -41.04
CA ALA A 51 4.70 -2.11 -40.04
C ALA A 51 5.14 -2.79 -38.74
N GLY A 52 6.08 -3.74 -38.85
CA GLY A 52 6.71 -4.39 -37.70
C GLY A 52 7.49 -3.46 -36.80
N ARG A 53 8.26 -2.55 -37.41
CA ARG A 53 9.00 -1.52 -36.68
C ARG A 53 8.07 -0.58 -35.93
N THR A 54 6.98 -0.13 -36.58
CA THR A 54 5.98 0.73 -35.93
C THR A 54 5.32 0.02 -34.74
N PHE A 55 4.96 -1.26 -34.89
CA PHE A 55 4.37 -2.04 -33.80
C PHE A 55 5.33 -2.17 -32.60
N ASN A 56 6.60 -2.50 -32.85
CA ASN A 56 7.62 -2.56 -31.81
C ASN A 56 7.75 -1.24 -31.04
N THR A 57 7.82 -0.11 -31.75
CA THR A 57 7.92 1.21 -31.13
C THR A 57 6.72 1.52 -30.23
N GLN A 58 5.51 1.09 -30.63
CA GLN A 58 4.31 1.26 -29.80
C GLN A 58 4.36 0.39 -28.54
N ILE A 59 4.83 -0.86 -28.64
CA ILE A 59 5.02 -1.75 -27.49
C ILE A 59 6.06 -1.19 -26.51
N GLU A 60 7.16 -0.63 -27.02
CA GLU A 60 8.19 0.02 -26.20
C GLU A 60 7.63 1.24 -25.48
N ALA A 61 6.89 2.11 -26.18
CA ALA A 61 6.24 3.28 -25.59
C ALA A 61 5.21 2.90 -24.51
N TRP A 62 4.44 1.84 -24.76
CA TRP A 62 3.51 1.27 -23.80
C TRP A 62 4.24 0.74 -22.56
N THR A 63 5.32 -0.02 -22.74
CA THR A 63 6.14 -0.57 -21.65
C THR A 63 6.74 0.53 -20.78
N GLN A 64 7.25 1.61 -21.39
CA GLN A 64 7.78 2.76 -20.66
C GLN A 64 6.69 3.47 -19.84
N SER A 65 5.50 3.64 -20.43
CA SER A 65 4.35 4.25 -19.75
C SER A 65 3.88 3.39 -18.59
N TYR A 66 3.85 2.07 -18.79
CA TYR A 66 3.55 1.09 -17.76
C TYR A 66 4.50 1.20 -16.57
N ASN A 67 5.82 1.20 -16.81
CA ASN A 67 6.82 1.31 -15.75
C ASN A 67 6.66 2.59 -14.91
N LYS A 68 6.25 3.71 -15.53
CA LYS A 68 5.95 4.96 -14.81
C LYS A 68 4.73 4.83 -13.90
N ILE A 69 3.67 4.19 -14.39
CA ILE A 69 2.46 3.93 -13.59
C ILE A 69 2.82 3.01 -12.42
N LYS A 70 3.54 1.92 -12.69
CA LYS A 70 3.98 0.97 -11.66
C LYS A 70 4.75 1.67 -10.54
N ALA A 71 5.72 2.52 -10.89
CA ALA A 71 6.50 3.27 -9.89
C ALA A 71 5.60 4.16 -9.00
N LYS A 72 4.57 4.79 -9.57
CA LYS A 72 3.60 5.59 -8.81
C LYS A 72 2.72 4.74 -7.90
N VAL A 73 2.34 3.55 -8.33
CA VAL A 73 1.57 2.63 -7.49
C VAL A 73 2.44 2.07 -6.36
N ASP A 74 3.70 1.71 -6.64
CA ASP A 74 4.66 1.27 -5.63
C ASP A 74 4.88 2.36 -4.56
N GLU A 75 4.94 3.63 -4.97
CA GLU A 75 5.01 4.80 -4.06
C GLU A 75 3.78 4.88 -3.15
N VAL A 76 2.57 4.70 -3.69
CA VAL A 76 1.33 4.67 -2.91
C VAL A 76 1.33 3.52 -1.91
N ILE A 77 1.74 2.31 -2.31
CA ILE A 77 1.83 1.14 -1.41
C ILE A 77 2.80 1.42 -0.26
N ASN A 78 3.97 2.00 -0.55
CA ASN A 78 4.95 2.36 0.48
C ASN A 78 4.40 3.40 1.46
N ASN A 79 3.74 4.44 0.95
CA ASN A 79 3.12 5.48 1.78
C ASN A 79 2.00 4.92 2.67
N LEU A 80 1.18 3.99 2.14
CA LEU A 80 0.17 3.28 2.92
C LEU A 80 0.80 2.42 4.03
N GLY A 81 1.90 1.74 3.73
CA GLY A 81 2.66 0.99 4.73
C GLY A 81 3.25 1.87 5.84
N ALA A 82 3.74 3.06 5.49
CA ALA A 82 4.23 4.05 6.45
C ALA A 82 3.10 4.61 7.34
N ALA A 83 1.96 4.97 6.73
CA ALA A 83 0.78 5.44 7.47
C ALA A 83 0.28 4.40 8.48
N LYS A 84 0.25 3.12 8.10
CA LYS A 84 -0.12 2.03 9.02
C LYS A 84 0.79 1.98 10.25
N LYS A 85 2.11 2.10 10.07
CA LYS A 85 3.07 2.11 11.19
C LYS A 85 2.85 3.29 12.12
N GLN A 86 2.53 4.47 11.58
CA GLN A 86 2.23 5.66 12.39
C GLN A 86 0.96 5.48 13.22
N ILE A 87 -0.09 4.88 12.65
CA ILE A 87 -1.33 4.59 13.37
C ILE A 87 -1.06 3.61 14.52
N GLN A 88 -0.30 2.54 14.26
CA GLN A 88 0.06 1.56 15.30
C GLN A 88 0.86 2.19 16.44
N ALA A 89 1.87 3.01 16.10
CA ALA A 89 2.65 3.72 17.11
C ALA A 89 1.78 4.68 17.96
N ALA A 90 0.81 5.36 17.34
CA ALA A 90 -0.13 6.23 18.05
C ALA A 90 -1.08 5.44 18.97
N GLU A 91 -1.52 4.24 18.56
CA GLU A 91 -2.30 3.34 19.42
C GLU A 91 -1.48 2.85 20.64
N GLU A 92 -0.24 2.44 20.42
CA GLU A 92 0.67 1.99 21.50
C GLU A 92 0.96 3.12 22.51
N ASP A 93 1.22 4.34 22.03
CA ASP A 93 1.42 5.52 22.88
C ASP A 93 0.15 5.87 23.69
N ASN A 94 -1.01 5.84 23.04
CA ASN A 94 -2.29 6.08 23.72
C ASN A 94 -2.59 5.02 24.79
N GLN A 95 -2.33 3.74 24.51
CA GLN A 95 -2.49 2.65 25.50
C GLN A 95 -1.54 2.84 26.68
N THR A 96 -0.29 3.19 26.43
CA THR A 96 0.71 3.44 27.47
C THR A 96 0.30 4.61 28.37
N LYS A 97 -0.12 5.73 27.77
CA LYS A 97 -0.61 6.90 28.52
C LYS A 97 -1.88 6.60 29.32
N ALA A 98 -2.81 5.83 28.76
CA ALA A 98 -4.01 5.41 29.47
C ALA A 98 -3.67 4.53 30.70
N ALA A 99 -2.71 3.61 30.55
CA ALA A 99 -2.23 2.77 31.66
C ALA A 99 -1.55 3.60 32.75
N GLN A 100 -0.67 4.54 32.37
CA GLN A 100 -0.02 5.46 33.30
C GLN A 100 -1.02 6.34 34.04
N PHE A 101 -2.04 6.84 33.36
CA PHE A 101 -3.12 7.60 33.99
C PHE A 101 -3.88 6.77 35.02
N GLY A 102 -4.24 5.53 34.68
CA GLY A 102 -4.90 4.61 35.61
C GLY A 102 -4.06 4.29 36.85
N GLN A 103 -2.75 4.07 36.66
CA GLN A 103 -1.81 3.85 37.77
C GLN A 103 -1.69 5.09 38.66
N GLY A 104 -1.60 6.29 38.09
CA GLY A 104 -1.53 7.54 38.84
C GLY A 104 -2.79 7.82 39.68
N ILE A 105 -3.97 7.50 39.15
CA ILE A 105 -5.23 7.58 39.91
C ILE A 105 -5.19 6.59 41.09
N TYR A 106 -4.77 5.35 40.85
CA TYR A 106 -4.67 4.33 41.90
C TYR A 106 -3.67 4.76 42.99
N ASP A 107 -2.51 5.29 42.64
CA ASP A 107 -1.49 5.74 43.58
C ASP A 107 -1.92 6.95 44.42
N VAL A 108 -2.79 7.82 43.88
CA VAL A 108 -3.38 8.94 44.63
C VAL A 108 -4.46 8.45 45.59
N LEU A 109 -5.32 7.52 45.16
CA LEU A 109 -6.45 7.02 45.96
C LEU A 109 -6.07 5.94 46.98
N SER A 110 -4.96 5.25 46.78
CA SER A 110 -4.49 4.16 47.67
C SER A 110 -3.61 4.66 48.83
N LYS A 111 -3.20 5.93 48.83
CA LYS A 111 -2.45 6.50 49.95
C LYS A 111 -3.40 6.84 51.11
N PRO A 112 -3.08 6.43 52.35
CA PRO A 112 -3.86 6.83 53.51
C PRO A 112 -3.78 8.36 53.67
N HIS A 113 -4.93 9.01 53.61
CA HIS A 113 -5.07 10.41 53.98
C HIS A 113 -4.94 10.53 55.50
N ASN A 114 -3.80 11.02 55.98
CA ASN A 114 -3.62 11.45 57.38
C ASN A 114 -4.14 12.88 57.56
#